data_AF-A0A1Z9PZA9-F1
#
_entry.id   AF-A0A1Z9PZA9-F1
#
_cell.length_a   1.000
_cell.length_b   1.000
_cell.length_c   1.000
_cell.angle_alpha   90.00
_cell.angle_beta   90.00
_cell.angle_gamma   90.00
#
_symmetry.space_group_name_H-M   'P 1'
#
loop_
_entity.id
_entity.type
_entity.pdbx_description
1 polymer ?
#
loop_
_entity_poly.entity_id
_entity_poly.type
_entity_poly.pdbx_seq_one_letter_code
_entity_poly.pdbx_strand_id
1 'polypeptide(L)'
;MSDATPEPSAESLEVIRKFAETYAQRTGTYFCEDPSVTAVVLKGLARHKDELGGALCPCRHYEDKEAEVSQAFWNCPCVPMRERKDCHCMLFLTEDNPFASQDKVQSISTETINATAG
;
A
#
# COMPACT_ATOMS: atom_id res chain seq x y z
N MET A 1 13.31 -22.10 -10.80
CA MET A 1 13.21 -20.76 -11.39
C MET A 1 13.14 -19.80 -10.23
N SER A 2 14.12 -18.91 -10.07
CA SER A 2 14.15 -17.96 -8.95
C SER A 2 13.19 -16.83 -9.25
N ASP A 3 11.94 -17.00 -8.86
CA ASP A 3 10.86 -16.00 -8.96
C ASP A 3 10.95 -15.03 -7.77
N ALA A 4 12.11 -14.40 -7.58
CA ALA A 4 12.27 -13.37 -6.56
C ALA A 4 11.92 -12.04 -7.21
N THR A 5 10.72 -11.53 -6.93
CA THR A 5 10.35 -10.18 -7.36
C THR A 5 11.28 -9.17 -6.66
N PRO A 6 11.85 -8.18 -7.38
CA PRO A 6 12.90 -7.33 -6.82
C PRO A 6 12.41 -6.56 -5.59
N GLU A 7 13.14 -6.61 -4.48
CA GLU A 7 12.80 -5.82 -3.29
C GLU A 7 12.91 -4.32 -3.59
N PRO A 8 11.99 -3.49 -3.07
CA PRO A 8 12.06 -2.03 -3.25
C PRO A 8 13.26 -1.44 -2.50
N SER A 9 13.66 -0.23 -2.90
CA SER A 9 14.66 0.54 -2.18
C SER A 9 14.18 0.91 -0.77
N ALA A 10 15.10 0.95 0.18
CA ALA A 10 14.80 1.35 1.56
C ALA A 10 14.23 2.78 1.64
N GLU A 11 14.66 3.66 0.73
CA GLU A 11 14.16 5.03 0.62
C GLU A 11 12.69 5.05 0.20
N SER A 12 12.33 4.40 -0.92
CA SER A 12 10.95 4.35 -1.38
C SER A 12 10.04 3.64 -0.37
N LEU A 13 10.53 2.58 0.29
CA LEU A 13 9.78 1.91 1.32
C LEU A 13 9.46 2.83 2.49
N GLU A 14 10.43 3.60 2.98
CA GLU A 14 10.24 4.53 4.08
C GLU A 14 9.28 5.68 3.72
N VAL A 15 9.38 6.21 2.49
CA VAL A 15 8.45 7.22 1.98
C VAL A 15 7.02 6.68 1.94
N ILE A 16 6.82 5.49 1.40
CA ILE A 16 5.51 4.85 1.29
C ILE A 16 4.94 4.47 2.66
N ARG A 17 5.77 3.97 3.58
CA ARG A 17 5.38 3.65 4.96
C ARG A 17 4.84 4.90 5.66
N LYS A 18 5.63 5.99 5.69
CA LYS A 18 5.20 7.27 6.30
C LYS A 18 3.95 7.86 5.65
N PHE A 19 3.86 7.76 4.33
CA PHE A 19 2.66 8.15 3.60
C PHE A 19 1.43 7.38 4.09
N ALA A 20 1.52 6.05 4.19
CA ALA A 20 0.41 5.21 4.61
C ALA A 20 -0.04 5.54 6.05
N GLU A 21 0.89 5.68 6.99
CA GLU A 21 0.57 6.04 8.39
C GLU A 21 -0.15 7.39 8.46
N THR A 22 0.42 8.39 7.78
CA THR A 22 -0.14 9.75 7.74
C THR A 22 -1.52 9.76 7.08
N TYR A 23 -1.69 9.01 6.00
CA TYR A 23 -2.95 8.94 5.27
C TYR A 23 -4.02 8.24 6.12
N ALA A 24 -3.69 7.11 6.74
CA ALA A 24 -4.59 6.36 7.61
C ALA A 24 -5.12 7.22 8.78
N GLN A 25 -4.22 7.95 9.45
CA GLN A 25 -4.58 8.90 10.50
C GLN A 25 -5.51 10.00 9.99
N ARG A 26 -5.17 10.59 8.82
CA ARG A 26 -5.96 11.68 8.23
C ARG A 26 -7.35 11.25 7.79
N THR A 27 -7.50 10.03 7.28
CA THR A 27 -8.79 9.52 6.78
C THR A 27 -9.61 8.76 7.81
N GLY A 28 -9.08 8.55 9.02
CA GLY A 28 -9.73 7.75 10.06
C GLY A 28 -9.95 6.31 9.59
N THR A 29 -8.93 5.74 8.94
CA THR A 29 -8.90 4.35 8.50
C THR A 29 -7.77 3.61 9.20
N TYR A 30 -7.84 2.28 9.20
CA TYR A 30 -6.96 1.40 9.94
C TYR A 30 -6.32 0.37 9.01
N PHE A 31 -5.18 -0.14 9.42
CA PHE A 31 -4.51 -1.23 8.73
C PHE A 31 -5.23 -2.56 8.96
N CYS A 32 -4.95 -3.53 8.09
CA CYS A 32 -5.45 -4.90 8.24
C CYS A 32 -5.01 -5.49 9.58
N GLU A 33 -5.86 -6.31 10.20
CA GLU A 33 -5.55 -7.07 11.41
C GLU A 33 -4.33 -7.99 11.23
N ASP A 34 -4.11 -8.45 9.98
CA ASP A 34 -2.90 -9.16 9.57
C ASP A 34 -1.85 -8.15 9.04
N PRO A 35 -0.75 -7.90 9.79
CA PRO A 35 0.30 -6.98 9.37
C PRO A 35 1.00 -7.41 8.08
N SER A 36 0.97 -8.71 7.73
CA SER A 36 1.60 -9.21 6.50
C SER A 36 0.92 -8.65 5.24
N VAL A 37 -0.41 -8.51 5.26
CA VAL A 37 -1.18 -7.88 4.17
C VAL A 37 -0.73 -6.44 3.98
N THR A 38 -0.64 -5.69 5.07
CA THR A 38 -0.14 -4.30 5.06
C THR A 38 1.28 -4.23 4.51
N ALA A 39 2.17 -5.10 4.97
CA ALA A 39 3.56 -5.14 4.53
C ALA A 39 3.71 -5.42 3.03
N VAL A 40 3.02 -6.43 2.50
CA VAL A 40 3.07 -6.78 1.06
C VAL A 40 2.59 -5.62 0.19
N VAL A 41 1.50 -4.94 0.58
CA VAL A 41 0.99 -3.79 -0.18
C VAL A 41 1.98 -2.62 -0.15
N LEU A 42 2.59 -2.32 1.00
CA LEU A 42 3.59 -1.25 1.10
C LEU A 42 4.83 -1.55 0.24
N LYS A 43 5.29 -2.81 0.23
CA LYS A 43 6.39 -3.22 -0.67
C LYS A 43 6.02 -3.07 -2.13
N GLY A 44 4.82 -3.49 -2.53
CA GLY A 44 4.35 -3.33 -3.91
C GLY A 44 4.23 -1.88 -4.36
N LEU A 45 3.70 -1.00 -3.50
CA LEU A 45 3.64 0.44 -3.74
C LEU A 45 5.03 1.06 -3.87
N ALA A 46 5.97 0.67 -3.01
CA ALA A 46 7.36 1.14 -3.06
C ALA A 46 8.08 0.66 -4.33
N ARG A 47 7.84 -0.58 -4.76
CA ARG A 47 8.39 -1.13 -6.01
C ARG A 47 7.89 -0.35 -7.22
N HIS A 48 6.58 -0.11 -7.33
CA HIS A 48 6.05 0.71 -8.42
C HIS A 48 6.57 2.15 -8.37
N LYS A 49 6.81 2.70 -7.17
CA LYS A 49 7.46 4.00 -7.04
C LYS A 49 8.89 4.00 -7.60
N ASP A 50 9.68 2.96 -7.35
CA ASP A 50 11.03 2.82 -7.89
C ASP A 50 11.03 2.62 -9.42
N GLU A 51 10.14 1.76 -9.92
CA GLU A 51 10.09 1.35 -11.34
C GLU A 51 9.42 2.40 -12.25
N LEU A 52 8.31 2.98 -11.79
CA LEU A 52 7.42 3.82 -12.61
C LEU A 52 7.45 5.29 -12.20
N GLY A 53 8.13 5.64 -11.11
CA GLY A 53 8.12 6.98 -10.51
C GLY A 53 6.84 7.32 -9.73
N GLY A 54 5.84 6.44 -9.72
CA GLY A 54 4.55 6.63 -9.06
C GLY A 54 4.09 5.40 -8.27
N ALA A 55 3.39 5.61 -7.17
CA ALA A 55 2.92 4.53 -6.29
C ALA A 55 1.65 3.87 -6.84
N LEU A 56 1.74 3.23 -8.01
CA LEU A 56 0.61 2.54 -8.65
C LEU A 56 0.09 1.41 -7.74
N CYS A 57 -1.23 1.26 -7.63
CA CYS A 57 -1.84 0.22 -6.79
C CYS A 57 -1.34 -1.20 -7.18
N PRO A 58 -0.73 -1.97 -6.27
CA PRO A 58 -0.11 -3.26 -6.60
C PRO A 58 -1.11 -4.42 -6.70
N CYS A 59 -2.34 -4.25 -6.20
CA CYS A 59 -3.36 -5.30 -6.17
C CYS A 59 -4.25 -5.31 -7.43
N ARG A 60 -3.76 -4.78 -8.57
CA ARG A 60 -4.46 -4.82 -9.85
C ARG A 60 -3.51 -5.24 -10.96
N HIS A 61 -4.08 -5.85 -11.99
CA HIS A 61 -3.41 -6.08 -13.25
C HIS A 61 -3.60 -4.86 -14.17
N TYR A 62 -2.56 -4.51 -14.91
CA TYR A 62 -2.55 -3.40 -15.86
C TYR A 62 -1.92 -3.89 -17.17
N GLU A 63 -2.49 -3.49 -18.30
CA GLU A 63 -1.91 -3.77 -19.62
C GLU A 63 -0.72 -2.86 -19.90
N ASP A 64 -0.81 -1.58 -19.52
CA ASP A 64 0.23 -0.56 -19.66
C ASP A 64 0.37 0.21 -18.33
N LYS A 65 1.42 -0.11 -17.56
CA LYS A 65 1.61 0.48 -16.22
C LYS A 65 2.03 1.95 -16.30
N GLU A 66 2.80 2.30 -17.32
CA GLU A 66 3.34 3.64 -17.55
C GLU A 66 2.21 4.62 -17.88
N ALA A 67 1.27 4.21 -18.75
CA ALA A 67 0.08 4.99 -19.07
C ALA A 67 -0.81 5.20 -17.83
N GLU A 68 -1.01 4.16 -17.02
CA GLU A 68 -1.84 4.22 -15.81
C GLU A 68 -1.23 5.11 -14.72
N VAL A 69 0.09 5.07 -14.55
CA VAL A 69 0.80 5.99 -13.66
C VAL A 69 0.66 7.43 -14.12
N SER A 70 0.72 7.68 -15.43
CA SER A 70 0.52 9.01 -16.01
C SER A 70 -0.89 9.54 -15.79
N GLN A 71 -1.91 8.69 -15.96
CA GLN A 71 -3.32 9.05 -15.71
C GLN A 71 -3.65 9.23 -14.22
N ALA A 72 -2.85 8.63 -13.33
CA ALA A 72 -2.94 8.76 -11.88
C ALA A 72 -4.28 8.36 -11.24
N PHE A 73 -5.14 7.63 -11.96
CA PHE A 73 -6.39 7.12 -11.41
C PHE A 73 -6.14 6.08 -10.31
N TRP A 74 -5.19 5.18 -10.57
CA TRP A 74 -4.78 4.09 -9.67
C TRP A 74 -3.52 4.37 -8.86
N ASN A 75 -2.93 5.56 -8.98
CA ASN A 75 -1.85 5.99 -8.09
C ASN A 75 -2.39 6.13 -6.68
N CYS A 76 -1.71 5.51 -5.71
CA CYS A 76 -2.11 5.54 -4.31
C CYS A 76 -1.97 6.97 -3.74
N PRO A 77 -3.01 7.54 -3.12
CA PRO A 77 -4.34 6.96 -2.88
C PRO A 77 -5.23 7.06 -4.13
N CYS A 78 -5.71 5.90 -4.62
CA CYS A 78 -6.49 5.82 -5.86
C CYS A 78 -7.83 6.55 -5.73
N VAL A 79 -8.48 6.83 -6.88
CA VAL A 79 -9.79 7.52 -6.91
C VAL A 79 -10.83 6.88 -5.99
N PRO A 80 -11.06 5.53 -6.00
CA PRO A 80 -12.02 4.91 -5.08
C PRO A 80 -11.72 5.15 -3.60
N MET A 81 -10.45 5.12 -3.20
CA MET A 81 -10.05 5.42 -1.83
C MET A 81 -10.33 6.88 -1.47
N ARG A 82 -10.01 7.82 -2.36
CA ARG A 82 -10.21 9.26 -2.12
C ARG A 82 -11.67 9.66 -2.03
N GLU A 83 -12.52 9.09 -2.88
CA GLU A 83 -13.92 9.50 -2.98
C GLU A 83 -14.83 8.74 -2.00
N ARG A 84 -14.52 7.47 -1.72
CA ARG A 84 -15.44 6.56 -1.02
C ARG A 84 -14.79 5.76 0.12
N LYS A 85 -13.50 5.96 0.40
CA LYS A 85 -12.70 5.13 1.34
C LYS A 85 -12.73 3.64 0.99
N ASP A 86 -12.80 3.33 -0.31
CA ASP A 86 -12.81 1.97 -0.83
C ASP A 86 -11.40 1.55 -1.25
N CYS A 87 -10.71 0.80 -0.39
CA CYS A 87 -9.34 0.33 -0.61
C CYS A 87 -9.32 -1.19 -0.84
N HIS A 88 -9.30 -1.60 -2.11
CA HIS A 88 -9.21 -3.02 -2.49
C HIS A 88 -7.98 -3.74 -1.90
N CYS A 89 -6.87 -3.01 -1.72
CA CYS A 89 -5.63 -3.59 -1.19
C CYS A 89 -5.71 -3.94 0.31
N MET A 90 -6.80 -3.58 0.99
CA MET A 90 -6.92 -3.71 2.45
C MET A 90 -5.88 -2.93 3.25
N LEU A 91 -5.28 -1.90 2.66
CA LEU A 91 -4.34 -1.01 3.34
C LEU A 91 -5.06 0.06 4.17
N PHE A 92 -6.20 0.56 3.70
CA PHE A 92 -6.97 1.59 4.40
C PHE A 92 -8.40 1.09 4.61
N LEU A 93 -8.65 0.48 5.76
CA LEU A 93 -9.93 -0.11 6.11
C LEU A 93 -10.73 0.83 7.02
N THR A 94 -12.03 0.94 6.79
CA THR A 94 -12.94 1.65 7.70
C THR A 94 -13.15 0.85 8.98
N GLU A 95 -13.59 1.51 10.06
CA GLU A 95 -13.77 0.86 11.37
C GLU A 95 -14.75 -0.32 11.35
N ASP A 96 -15.73 -0.28 10.45
CA ASP A 96 -16.75 -1.32 10.26
C ASP A 96 -16.29 -2.47 9.35
N ASN A 97 -15.08 -2.40 8.79
CA ASN A 97 -14.53 -3.48 7.99
C ASN A 97 -14.11 -4.65 8.90
N PRO A 98 -14.55 -5.90 8.61
CA PRO A 98 -14.27 -7.06 9.46
C PRO A 98 -12.79 -7.42 9.60
N PHE A 99 -11.95 -6.94 8.67
CA PHE A 99 -10.50 -7.18 8.68
C PHE A 99 -9.70 -5.98 9.19
N ALA A 100 -10.36 -4.89 9.59
CA ALA A 100 -9.67 -3.78 10.24
C ALA A 100 -9.13 -4.23 11.59
N SER A 101 -7.90 -3.81 11.91
CA SER A 101 -7.32 -4.09 13.23
C SER A 101 -8.22 -3.58 14.35
N GLN A 102 -8.59 -4.47 15.28
CA GLN A 102 -9.41 -4.14 16.45
C GLN A 102 -8.74 -3.10 17.37
N ASP A 103 -7.40 -3.13 17.42
CA ASP A 103 -6.58 -2.15 18.15
C ASP A 103 -6.42 -0.82 17.41
N LYS A 104 -7.16 -0.63 16.31
CA LYS A 104 -7.14 0.61 15.51
C LYS A 104 -5.72 0.99 15.05
N VAL A 105 -4.96 -0.01 14.61
CA VAL A 105 -3.56 0.17 14.18
C VAL A 105 -3.48 1.07 12.95
N GLN A 106 -2.66 2.12 13.04
CA GLN A 106 -2.38 3.09 11.96
C GLN A 106 -0.87 3.32 11.77
N SER A 107 -0.05 2.47 12.38
CA SER A 107 1.41 2.53 12.32
C SER A 107 1.99 1.14 12.12
N ILE A 108 3.10 1.05 11.38
CA ILE A 108 3.81 -0.20 11.14
C ILE A 108 5.31 0.09 11.07
N SER A 109 6.12 -0.73 11.74
CA SER A 109 7.58 -0.55 11.72
C SER A 109 8.17 -1.13 10.44
N THR A 110 9.31 -0.56 10.02
CA THR A 110 10.08 -1.09 8.88
C THR A 110 10.55 -2.53 9.14
N GLU A 111 10.80 -2.89 10.41
CA GLU A 111 11.16 -4.25 10.81
C GLU A 111 10.03 -5.24 10.52
N THR A 112 8.79 -4.89 10.88
CA THR A 112 7.60 -5.72 10.57
C THR A 112 7.41 -5.89 9.06
N ILE A 113 7.63 -4.82 8.29
CA ILE A 113 7.52 -4.90 6.83
C ILE A 113 8.59 -5.83 6.25
N ASN A 114 9.83 -5.71 6.71
CA ASN A 114 10.95 -6.52 6.22
C ASN A 114 10.86 -7.99 6.67
N ALA A 115 10.25 -8.27 7.81
CA ALA A 115 10.01 -9.63 8.29
C ALA A 115 9.00 -10.41 7.42
N THR A 116 8.20 -9.71 6.61
CA THR A 116 7.23 -10.32 5.70
C THR A 116 7.91 -10.64 4.37
N ALA A 117 7.89 -11.92 3.97
CA ALA A 117 8.30 -12.32 2.62
C ALA A 117 7.31 -11.74 1.60
N GLY A 118 7.83 -11.05 0.60
CA GLY A 118 7.07 -10.53 -0.55
C GLY A 118 7.10 -11.50 -1.71
#